data_AF-A0A7C1ELA0-F1
#
_entry.id   AF-A0A7C1ELA0-F1
#
_cell.length_a   1.000
_cell.length_b   1.000
_cell.length_c   1.000
_cell.angle_alpha   90.00
_cell.angle_beta   90.00
_cell.angle_gamma   90.00
#
_symmetry.space_group_name_H-M   'P 1'
#
loop_
_entity.id
_entity.type
_entity.pdbx_description
1 polymer ?
#
loop_
_entity_poly.entity_id
_entity_poly.type
_entity_poly.pdbx_seq_one_letter_code
_entity_poly.pdbx_strand_id
1 'polypeptide(L)'
;MTTSSNSRERRDWTLIIFLLPIGIILMLIAGQIAIRVVPSWRVDGGMQSSLDPESAAKSEPGQVQPISFDILTPMGWLESFLTPGPGSASDGIIFPPFIVLEPSETPSTTATATSSATAVTPTATPTATTATASSTPTKKPKDDDTPTPTPTSSTCTDPLASNYNQPLPCLYPSPEPLVGSSTATPSEYNYGAPDGSVGSVPNGRYIVINLTANPIIVNGPFDTGYDLVYYERDTGVDVDMDRVIISISSDGSTYYVVFDWGDGDPDNNSNVGDVAGSENDNQNIPYTELYNNTGILIDVDNAPSNPPIATYQWLAVQAPTPPPSATPPNNSTDGADVDSVQVLP
;
A
#
# COMPACT_ATOMS: atom_id res chain seq x y z
N MET A 1 -17.00 -25.45 -77.45
CA MET A 1 -17.43 -24.26 -76.67
C MET A 1 -17.22 -24.56 -75.19
N THR A 2 -16.02 -24.30 -74.66
CA THR A 2 -15.70 -24.54 -73.23
C THR A 2 -14.62 -23.55 -72.77
N THR A 3 -14.92 -22.25 -72.85
CA THR A 3 -14.00 -21.18 -72.40
C THR A 3 -14.58 -20.32 -71.27
N SER A 4 -15.79 -20.62 -70.77
CA SER A 4 -16.49 -19.74 -69.81
C SER A 4 -16.20 -20.02 -68.33
N SER A 5 -15.56 -21.14 -67.96
CA SER A 5 -15.35 -21.51 -66.54
C SER A 5 -14.22 -20.73 -65.89
N ASN A 6 -13.05 -20.66 -66.57
CA ASN A 6 -11.83 -20.10 -65.99
C ASN A 6 -11.86 -18.58 -65.79
N SER A 7 -12.75 -17.83 -66.48
CA SER A 7 -12.84 -16.38 -66.28
C SER A 7 -13.62 -16.01 -65.02
N ARG A 8 -14.55 -16.86 -64.58
CA ARG A 8 -15.31 -16.66 -63.33
C ARG A 8 -14.42 -16.91 -62.12
N GLU A 9 -13.62 -17.97 -62.16
CA GLU A 9 -12.68 -18.32 -61.09
C GLU A 9 -11.60 -17.24 -60.90
N ARG A 10 -11.06 -16.68 -61.99
CA ARG A 10 -10.12 -15.55 -61.90
C ARG A 10 -10.75 -14.27 -61.35
N ARG A 11 -12.03 -14.05 -61.61
CA ARG A 11 -12.78 -12.88 -61.09
C ARG A 11 -13.06 -13.03 -59.59
N ASP A 12 -13.39 -14.23 -59.14
CA ASP A 12 -13.63 -14.49 -57.72
C ASP A 12 -12.32 -14.42 -56.90
N TRP A 13 -11.22 -14.94 -57.45
CA TRP A 13 -9.90 -14.81 -56.82
C TRP A 13 -9.42 -13.37 -56.71
N THR A 14 -9.65 -12.55 -57.75
CA THR A 14 -9.31 -11.11 -57.69
C THR A 14 -10.19 -10.38 -56.68
N LEU A 15 -11.46 -10.74 -56.55
CA LEU A 15 -12.35 -10.15 -55.55
C LEU A 15 -11.88 -10.47 -54.12
N ILE A 16 -11.51 -11.72 -53.83
CA ILE A 16 -10.98 -12.12 -52.52
C ILE A 16 -9.68 -11.39 -52.18
N ILE A 17 -8.75 -11.29 -53.15
CA ILE A 17 -7.46 -10.60 -52.98
C ILE A 17 -7.63 -9.10 -52.67
N PHE A 18 -8.69 -8.45 -53.17
CA PHE A 18 -8.94 -7.04 -52.87
C PHE A 18 -9.75 -6.84 -51.58
N LEU A 19 -10.74 -7.69 -51.32
CA LEU A 19 -11.68 -7.49 -50.21
C LEU A 19 -11.06 -7.86 -48.84
N LEU A 20 -10.19 -8.87 -48.80
CA LEU A 20 -9.52 -9.30 -47.59
C LEU A 20 -8.58 -8.22 -46.97
N PRO A 21 -7.65 -7.60 -47.72
CA PRO A 21 -6.79 -6.56 -47.15
C PRO A 21 -7.58 -5.29 -46.80
N ILE A 22 -8.61 -4.94 -47.58
CA ILE A 22 -9.49 -3.80 -47.26
C ILE A 22 -10.21 -4.04 -45.92
N GLY A 23 -10.70 -5.26 -45.68
CA GLY A 23 -11.33 -5.62 -44.41
C GLY A 23 -10.38 -5.49 -43.22
N ILE A 24 -9.12 -5.94 -43.37
CA ILE A 24 -8.10 -5.81 -42.31
C ILE A 24 -7.79 -4.34 -42.03
N ILE A 25 -7.65 -3.51 -43.06
CA ILE A 25 -7.40 -2.07 -42.90
C ILE A 25 -8.57 -1.39 -42.17
N LEU A 26 -9.82 -1.73 -42.53
CA LEU A 26 -11.01 -1.17 -41.86
C LEU A 26 -11.08 -1.57 -40.38
N MET A 27 -10.72 -2.81 -40.04
CA MET A 27 -10.62 -3.27 -38.64
C MET A 27 -9.56 -2.49 -37.85
N LEU A 28 -8.38 -2.23 -38.44
CA LEU A 28 -7.33 -1.44 -37.79
C LEU A 28 -7.74 0.01 -37.55
N ILE A 29 -8.41 0.65 -38.52
CA ILE A 29 -8.90 2.02 -38.38
C ILE A 29 -9.98 2.10 -37.29
N ALA A 30 -10.94 1.17 -37.28
CA ALA A 30 -11.98 1.12 -36.26
C ALA A 30 -11.39 0.91 -34.86
N GLY A 31 -10.38 0.03 -34.72
CA GLY A 31 -9.66 -0.19 -33.47
C GLY A 31 -8.97 1.08 -32.96
N GLN A 32 -8.24 1.80 -33.82
CA GLN A 32 -7.57 3.05 -33.43
C GLN A 32 -8.56 4.15 -33.03
N ILE A 33 -9.72 4.24 -33.67
CA ILE A 33 -10.77 5.20 -33.27
C ILE A 33 -11.34 4.80 -31.91
N ALA A 34 -11.64 3.52 -31.69
CA ALA A 34 -12.21 3.04 -30.43
C ALA A 34 -11.29 3.30 -29.22
N ILE A 35 -9.96 3.13 -29.39
CA ILE A 35 -8.98 3.36 -28.30
C ILE A 35 -8.79 4.86 -28.02
N ARG A 36 -9.08 5.75 -28.98
CA ARG A 36 -8.93 7.21 -28.83
C ARG A 36 -10.20 7.93 -28.39
N VAL A 37 -11.33 7.24 -28.20
CA VAL A 37 -12.49 7.85 -27.53
C VAL A 37 -12.16 7.96 -26.05
N VAL A 38 -11.49 9.05 -25.69
CA VAL A 38 -11.25 9.43 -24.30
C VAL A 38 -12.62 9.55 -23.62
N PRO A 39 -12.86 8.91 -22.46
CA PRO A 39 -14.10 9.07 -21.73
C PRO A 39 -14.16 10.49 -21.15
N SER A 40 -14.64 11.46 -21.93
CA SER A 40 -15.00 12.80 -21.43
C SER A 40 -16.44 12.77 -20.90
N TRP A 41 -16.71 11.95 -19.89
CA TRP A 41 -17.93 12.13 -19.11
C TRP A 41 -17.63 13.21 -18.07
N ARG A 42 -18.24 14.38 -18.24
CA ARG A 42 -18.24 15.46 -17.25
C ARG A 42 -19.58 15.38 -16.54
N VAL A 43 -19.57 14.93 -15.30
CA VAL A 43 -20.73 15.07 -14.41
C VAL A 43 -20.62 16.45 -13.80
N ASP A 44 -21.48 17.38 -14.21
CA ASP A 44 -21.67 18.65 -13.50
C ASP A 44 -22.33 18.31 -12.15
N GLY A 45 -21.51 18.10 -11.14
CA GLY A 45 -21.90 17.84 -9.75
C GLY A 45 -22.45 19.08 -9.04
N GLY A 46 -23.30 19.86 -9.73
CA GLY A 46 -24.04 20.95 -9.10
C GLY A 46 -25.07 20.37 -8.15
N MET A 47 -24.68 20.08 -6.90
CA MET A 47 -25.55 19.53 -5.84
C MET A 47 -26.64 20.51 -5.37
N GLN A 48 -26.99 21.54 -6.16
CA GLN A 48 -27.80 22.69 -5.75
C GLN A 48 -27.38 23.29 -4.40
N SER A 49 -26.12 23.14 -4.04
CA SER A 49 -25.56 23.77 -2.85
C SER A 49 -25.43 25.26 -3.13
N SER A 50 -25.97 26.09 -2.24
CA SER A 50 -25.78 27.55 -2.28
C SER A 50 -24.35 27.98 -1.90
N LEU A 51 -23.46 27.02 -1.64
CA LEU A 51 -22.04 27.25 -1.42
C LEU A 51 -21.33 27.26 -2.78
N ASP A 52 -21.03 28.45 -3.27
CA ASP A 52 -20.17 28.65 -4.44
C ASP A 52 -18.71 28.78 -3.95
N PRO A 53 -17.87 27.73 -4.10
CA PRO A 53 -16.48 27.75 -3.66
C PRO A 53 -15.62 28.75 -4.44
N GLU A 54 -16.06 29.20 -5.61
CA GLU A 54 -15.36 30.22 -6.40
C GLU A 54 -15.77 31.65 -6.01
N SER A 55 -16.86 31.82 -5.24
CA SER A 55 -17.27 33.12 -4.69
C SER A 55 -16.63 33.45 -3.33
N ALA A 56 -16.00 32.47 -2.68
CA ALA A 56 -15.26 32.71 -1.45
C ALA A 56 -14.10 33.68 -1.73
N ALA A 57 -14.03 34.76 -0.96
CA ALA A 57 -12.99 35.76 -1.11
C ALA A 57 -11.62 35.07 -1.05
N LYS A 58 -10.87 35.12 -2.16
CA LYS A 58 -9.47 34.66 -2.23
C LYS A 58 -8.65 35.51 -1.26
N SER A 59 -8.47 35.03 -0.04
CA SER A 59 -7.64 35.72 0.95
C SER A 59 -6.16 35.52 0.64
N GLU A 60 -5.37 36.56 0.86
CA GLU A 60 -3.92 36.49 0.77
C GLU A 60 -3.35 35.42 1.74
N PRO A 61 -2.22 34.78 1.40
CA PRO A 61 -1.62 33.75 2.24
C PRO A 61 -1.21 34.34 3.60
N GLY A 62 -1.77 33.80 4.70
CA GLY A 62 -1.38 34.16 6.07
C GLY A 62 -2.51 34.59 7.00
N GLN A 63 -3.73 34.76 6.51
CA GLN A 63 -4.91 35.01 7.36
C GLN A 63 -5.84 33.80 7.36
N VAL A 64 -5.89 33.09 8.50
CA VAL A 64 -6.90 32.07 8.77
C VAL A 64 -8.25 32.79 8.90
N GLN A 65 -9.17 32.56 7.97
CA GLN A 65 -10.50 33.16 8.05
C GLN A 65 -11.26 32.57 9.26
N PRO A 66 -12.05 33.38 10.00
CA PRO A 66 -12.92 32.85 11.03
C PRO A 66 -13.92 31.87 10.40
N ILE A 67 -14.05 30.69 11.00
CA ILE A 67 -15.00 29.65 10.58
C ILE A 67 -16.41 30.28 10.55
N SER A 68 -17.08 30.19 9.40
CA SER A 68 -18.45 30.67 9.25
C SER A 68 -19.38 29.94 10.22
N PHE A 69 -20.26 30.68 10.89
CA PHE A 69 -21.28 30.13 11.80
C PHE A 69 -22.24 29.16 11.11
N ASP A 70 -22.37 29.21 9.79
CA ASP A 70 -23.23 28.28 9.03
C ASP A 70 -22.68 26.84 8.99
N ILE A 71 -21.40 26.64 9.35
CA ILE A 71 -20.77 25.32 9.45
C ILE A 71 -20.98 24.73 10.87
N LEU A 72 -21.47 25.53 11.82
CA LEU A 72 -21.77 25.12 13.20
C LEU A 72 -23.19 24.60 13.39
N THR A 73 -23.98 24.42 12.32
CA THR A 73 -25.28 23.75 12.46
C THR A 73 -25.06 22.30 12.89
N PRO A 74 -25.51 21.89 14.09
CA PRO A 74 -25.36 20.52 14.54
C PRO A 74 -26.09 19.58 13.58
N MET A 75 -25.42 18.50 13.18
CA MET A 75 -26.02 17.53 12.29
C MET A 75 -27.19 16.84 13.01
N GLY A 76 -28.39 16.86 12.42
CA GLY A 76 -29.62 16.35 13.06
C GLY A 76 -29.63 14.85 13.41
N TRP A 77 -28.60 14.10 12.99
CA TRP A 77 -28.41 12.69 13.33
C TRP A 77 -27.53 12.46 14.57
N LEU A 78 -26.92 13.50 15.15
CA LEU A 78 -26.07 13.40 16.34
C LEU A 78 -26.80 12.78 17.54
N GLU A 79 -28.13 12.90 17.57
CA GLU A 79 -29.00 12.38 18.64
C GLU A 79 -29.69 11.05 18.29
N SER A 80 -29.41 10.45 17.12
CA SER A 80 -30.11 9.25 16.66
C SER A 80 -29.15 8.21 16.10
N PHE A 81 -28.44 7.52 16.99
CA PHE A 81 -27.68 6.32 16.63
C PHE A 81 -28.65 5.15 16.37
N LEU A 82 -28.57 4.54 15.19
CA LEU A 82 -29.44 3.44 14.75
C LEU A 82 -29.09 2.06 15.36
N THR A 83 -28.31 2.02 16.44
CA THR A 83 -28.01 0.78 17.18
C THR A 83 -28.33 0.97 18.67
N PRO A 84 -29.49 0.49 19.17
CA PRO A 84 -29.62 0.27 20.59
C PRO A 84 -28.69 -0.89 20.98
N GLY A 85 -27.49 -0.55 21.47
CA GLY A 85 -26.58 -1.52 22.08
C GLY A 85 -27.21 -2.11 23.36
N PRO A 86 -27.00 -3.41 23.65
CA PRO A 86 -27.56 -4.07 24.82
C PRO A 86 -26.83 -3.61 26.08
N GLY A 87 -27.30 -2.54 26.70
CA GLY A 87 -26.71 -2.01 27.94
C GLY A 87 -27.06 -0.57 28.27
N SER A 88 -28.17 -0.02 27.73
CA SER A 88 -28.60 1.35 28.01
C SER A 88 -29.14 1.50 29.44
N ALA A 89 -28.20 1.60 30.37
CA ALA A 89 -28.26 2.40 31.59
C ALA A 89 -26.84 2.40 32.21
N SER A 90 -26.25 3.60 32.30
CA SER A 90 -25.22 3.98 33.29
C SER A 90 -23.72 3.78 33.05
N ASP A 91 -23.19 3.57 31.84
CA ASP A 91 -21.73 3.75 31.65
C ASP A 91 -21.38 4.48 30.34
N GLY A 92 -20.59 5.55 30.50
CA GLY A 92 -20.35 6.58 29.50
C GLY A 92 -19.52 6.10 28.32
N ILE A 93 -20.01 6.42 27.11
CA ILE A 93 -19.17 6.46 25.91
C ILE A 93 -18.21 7.64 26.08
N ILE A 94 -16.96 7.34 26.44
CA ILE A 94 -15.88 8.33 26.54
C ILE A 94 -15.42 8.63 25.11
N PHE A 95 -15.82 9.78 24.58
CA PHE A 95 -15.21 10.38 23.39
C PHE A 95 -13.79 10.87 23.72
N PRO A 96 -12.84 10.86 22.77
CA PRO A 96 -11.56 11.53 22.97
C PRO A 96 -11.80 13.04 23.23
N PRO A 97 -10.98 13.70 24.07
CA PRO A 97 -11.25 15.06 24.51
C PRO A 97 -11.19 16.03 23.32
N PHE A 98 -12.30 16.72 23.05
CA PHE A 98 -12.30 17.92 22.23
C PHE A 98 -11.63 19.05 23.02
N ILE A 99 -10.71 19.78 22.38
CA ILE A 99 -10.06 20.96 22.96
C ILE A 99 -11.14 22.06 23.05
N VAL A 100 -11.59 22.37 24.26
CA VAL A 100 -12.40 23.55 24.54
C VAL A 100 -11.45 24.73 24.69
N LEU A 101 -11.42 25.63 23.72
CA LEU A 101 -10.76 26.92 23.87
C LEU A 101 -11.71 27.86 24.63
N GLU A 102 -11.57 27.90 25.95
CA GLU A 102 -12.26 28.90 26.77
C GLU A 102 -11.65 30.29 26.52
N PRO A 103 -12.45 31.36 26.42
CA PRO A 103 -11.91 32.71 26.28
C PRO A 103 -11.11 33.11 27.53
N SER A 104 -9.90 33.63 27.28
CA SER A 104 -8.92 34.06 28.29
C SER A 104 -9.49 35.10 29.25
N GLU A 105 -9.73 34.72 30.50
CA GLU A 105 -9.96 35.65 31.61
C GLU A 105 -8.64 36.27 32.09
N THR A 106 -8.71 37.56 32.36
CA THR A 106 -7.68 38.54 32.75
C THR A 106 -6.93 38.15 34.06
N PRO A 107 -5.64 38.50 34.26
CA PRO A 107 -4.84 37.94 35.36
C PRO A 107 -5.22 38.49 36.74
N SER A 108 -5.34 37.59 37.72
CA SER A 108 -5.34 37.91 39.15
C SER A 108 -4.28 37.09 39.87
N THR A 109 -3.57 37.76 40.78
CA THR A 109 -2.31 37.36 41.43
C THR A 109 -2.50 36.43 42.64
N THR A 110 -1.49 35.56 42.88
CA THR A 110 -1.06 35.03 44.22
C THR A 110 -1.97 33.91 44.80
N ALA A 111 -1.51 32.76 45.34
CA ALA A 111 -0.27 32.41 46.04
C ALA A 111 0.11 30.91 45.88
N THR A 112 1.40 30.66 46.13
CA THR A 112 2.08 29.39 46.35
C THR A 112 1.43 28.48 47.40
N ALA A 113 1.30 27.19 47.10
CA ALA A 113 1.33 26.11 48.09
C ALA A 113 2.08 24.89 47.53
N THR A 114 3.13 24.51 48.25
CA THR A 114 3.94 23.30 48.08
C THR A 114 3.22 22.11 48.73
N SER A 115 3.16 20.96 48.07
CA SER A 115 3.13 19.66 48.77
C SER A 115 3.65 18.52 47.88
N SER A 116 4.43 17.68 48.53
CA SER A 116 5.20 16.55 48.03
C SER A 116 4.41 15.23 48.11
N ALA A 117 4.95 14.21 47.42
CA ALA A 117 4.75 12.76 47.64
C ALA A 117 3.44 12.16 47.07
N THR A 118 3.32 10.93 46.56
CA THR A 118 4.16 9.72 46.53
C THR A 118 3.67 8.84 45.37
N ALA A 119 4.57 8.07 44.74
CA ALA A 119 4.24 7.04 43.76
C ALA A 119 3.58 5.81 44.41
N VAL A 120 2.50 5.30 43.83
CA VAL A 120 1.99 3.94 44.08
C VAL A 120 1.69 3.24 42.76
N THR A 121 2.39 2.13 42.55
CA THR A 121 2.20 1.17 41.46
C THR A 121 1.19 0.10 41.91
N PRO A 122 0.20 -0.26 41.07
CA PRO A 122 -0.48 -1.55 41.22
C PRO A 122 -0.13 -2.50 40.06
N THR A 123 0.50 -3.61 40.42
CA THR A 123 0.64 -4.83 39.61
C THR A 123 -0.63 -5.66 39.78
N ALA A 124 -1.28 -6.06 38.68
CA ALA A 124 -2.38 -7.01 38.68
C ALA A 124 -2.08 -8.18 37.73
N THR A 125 -1.91 -9.36 38.32
CA THR A 125 -1.78 -10.67 37.68
C THR A 125 -3.18 -11.24 37.39
N PRO A 126 -3.51 -11.68 36.17
CA PRO A 126 -4.73 -12.46 35.94
C PRO A 126 -4.52 -13.95 36.21
N THR A 127 -5.41 -14.50 37.05
CA THR A 127 -5.55 -15.93 37.37
C THR A 127 -6.46 -16.62 36.34
N ALA A 128 -6.02 -17.77 35.83
CA ALA A 128 -6.79 -18.63 34.94
C ALA A 128 -7.99 -19.26 35.68
N THR A 129 -9.20 -19.10 35.12
CA THR A 129 -10.42 -19.71 35.66
C THR A 129 -10.85 -20.88 34.79
N THR A 130 -10.94 -22.05 35.42
CA THR A 130 -11.47 -23.31 34.91
C THR A 130 -12.98 -23.21 34.69
N ALA A 131 -13.48 -23.59 33.51
CA ALA A 131 -14.92 -23.69 33.24
C ALA A 131 -15.36 -25.17 33.18
N THR A 132 -16.32 -25.48 34.04
CA THR A 132 -16.96 -26.77 34.27
C THR A 132 -18.02 -27.09 33.23
N ALA A 133 -18.20 -28.37 32.94
CA ALA A 133 -19.19 -28.94 32.02
C ALA A 133 -20.64 -28.50 32.29
N SER A 134 -21.43 -28.37 31.21
CA SER A 134 -22.89 -28.22 31.28
C SER A 134 -23.59 -29.01 30.17
N SER A 135 -24.87 -29.29 30.44
CA SER A 135 -25.64 -30.50 30.17
C SER A 135 -26.14 -30.76 28.75
N THR A 136 -26.26 -32.05 28.44
CA THR A 136 -26.96 -32.68 27.31
C THR A 136 -28.47 -32.36 27.29
N PRO A 137 -29.04 -31.85 26.18
CA PRO A 137 -30.49 -31.79 25.99
C PRO A 137 -31.03 -33.03 25.26
N THR A 138 -32.16 -33.50 25.77
CA THR A 138 -32.95 -34.67 25.35
C THR A 138 -33.63 -34.45 24.00
N LYS A 139 -33.58 -35.47 23.12
CA LYS A 139 -34.24 -35.50 21.81
C LYS A 139 -35.77 -35.51 21.93
N LYS A 140 -36.44 -34.68 21.12
CA LYS A 140 -37.83 -34.83 20.72
C LYS A 140 -37.87 -35.08 19.20
N PRO A 141 -38.58 -36.09 18.69
CA PRO A 141 -38.76 -36.26 17.26
C PRO A 141 -39.93 -35.37 16.81
N LYS A 142 -39.68 -34.50 15.83
CA LYS A 142 -40.74 -33.93 15.02
C LYS A 142 -40.24 -33.84 13.59
N ASP A 143 -40.88 -34.63 12.73
CA ASP A 143 -40.84 -34.51 11.28
C ASP A 143 -41.14 -33.07 10.90
N ASP A 144 -40.17 -32.43 10.26
CA ASP A 144 -40.38 -31.24 9.44
C ASP A 144 -39.32 -31.27 8.34
N ASP A 145 -39.73 -31.68 7.14
CA ASP A 145 -38.96 -31.58 5.91
C ASP A 145 -38.82 -30.09 5.53
N THR A 146 -38.02 -29.38 6.30
CA THR A 146 -37.51 -28.06 5.91
C THR A 146 -36.26 -28.30 5.08
N PRO A 147 -36.16 -27.81 3.83
CA PRO A 147 -34.93 -27.91 3.06
C PRO A 147 -33.82 -27.18 3.84
N THR A 148 -32.87 -27.96 4.35
CA THR A 148 -31.64 -27.45 4.97
C THR A 148 -31.00 -26.46 3.99
N PRO A 149 -30.84 -25.17 4.35
CA PRO A 149 -30.12 -24.24 3.48
C PRO A 149 -28.73 -24.81 3.26
N THR A 150 -28.40 -25.07 2.00
CA THR A 150 -27.05 -25.47 1.58
C THR A 150 -26.06 -24.48 2.19
N PRO A 151 -24.99 -24.92 2.88
CA PRO A 151 -24.01 -24.02 3.45
C PRO A 151 -23.45 -23.17 2.31
N THR A 152 -23.78 -21.88 2.31
CA THR A 152 -23.20 -20.91 1.39
C THR A 152 -21.69 -21.00 1.57
N SER A 153 -20.97 -21.40 0.53
CA SER A 153 -19.50 -21.50 0.55
C SER A 153 -18.94 -20.18 1.04
N SER A 154 -18.41 -20.16 2.26
CA SER A 154 -17.91 -18.96 2.92
C SER A 154 -16.48 -18.64 2.49
N THR A 155 -16.10 -18.97 1.25
CA THR A 155 -14.74 -18.79 0.75
C THR A 155 -14.63 -17.46 0.01
N CYS A 156 -13.50 -16.77 0.19
CA CYS A 156 -13.19 -15.58 -0.56
C CYS A 156 -13.02 -15.93 -2.04
N THR A 157 -13.77 -15.24 -2.91
CA THR A 157 -13.72 -15.43 -4.37
C THR A 157 -13.06 -14.26 -5.09
N ASP A 158 -12.55 -13.27 -4.34
CA ASP A 158 -11.80 -12.18 -4.93
C ASP A 158 -10.36 -12.66 -5.25
N PRO A 159 -9.95 -12.70 -6.52
CA PRO A 159 -8.59 -13.11 -6.90
C PRO A 159 -7.51 -12.14 -6.40
N LEU A 160 -7.88 -10.94 -5.94
CA LEU A 160 -6.94 -9.95 -5.39
C LEU A 160 -6.75 -10.11 -3.88
N ALA A 161 -7.55 -10.94 -3.22
CA ALA A 161 -7.39 -11.22 -1.81
C ALA A 161 -6.25 -12.22 -1.58
N SER A 162 -5.41 -11.96 -0.58
CA SER A 162 -4.32 -12.88 -0.20
C SER A 162 -4.83 -14.25 0.25
N ASN A 163 -6.11 -14.32 0.64
CA ASN A 163 -6.78 -15.55 1.04
C ASN A 163 -7.81 -16.02 -0.02
N TYR A 164 -7.52 -15.85 -1.31
CA TYR A 164 -8.34 -16.40 -2.39
C TYR A 164 -8.60 -17.92 -2.21
N ASN A 165 -9.85 -18.35 -2.33
CA ASN A 165 -10.35 -19.70 -2.02
C ASN A 165 -10.21 -20.16 -0.56
N GLN A 166 -9.83 -19.28 0.37
CA GLN A 166 -9.82 -19.53 1.82
C GLN A 166 -11.07 -18.92 2.49
N PRO A 167 -11.36 -19.24 3.77
CA PRO A 167 -12.53 -18.69 4.46
C PRO A 167 -12.54 -17.15 4.53
N LEU A 168 -13.72 -16.57 4.35
CA LEU A 168 -14.02 -15.15 4.56
C LEU A 168 -13.72 -14.70 6.01
N PRO A 169 -13.46 -13.40 6.25
CA PRO A 169 -13.47 -12.30 5.27
C PRO A 169 -12.28 -12.34 4.30
N CYS A 170 -12.43 -11.75 3.12
CA CYS A 170 -11.29 -11.56 2.21
C CYS A 170 -10.25 -10.67 2.91
N LEU A 171 -9.02 -11.17 3.00
CA LEU A 171 -7.88 -10.45 3.53
C LEU A 171 -7.21 -9.73 2.37
N TYR A 172 -7.10 -8.41 2.52
CA TYR A 172 -6.38 -7.60 1.56
C TYR A 172 -5.07 -7.15 2.19
N PRO A 173 -4.05 -6.98 1.35
CA PRO A 173 -2.83 -6.33 1.76
C PRO A 173 -3.13 -4.95 2.34
N SER A 174 -2.68 -4.70 3.57
CA SER A 174 -2.77 -3.37 4.15
C SER A 174 -1.63 -2.54 3.58
N PRO A 175 -1.90 -1.42 2.90
CA PRO A 175 -0.84 -0.49 2.56
C PRO A 175 -0.20 0.04 3.85
N GLU A 176 1.10 0.27 3.78
CA GLU A 176 1.84 0.86 4.89
C GLU A 176 2.23 2.30 4.54
N PRO A 177 1.96 3.27 5.43
CA PRO A 177 2.40 4.64 5.19
C PRO A 177 3.92 4.69 5.21
N LEU A 178 4.51 5.47 4.30
CA LEU A 178 5.94 5.79 4.37
C LEU A 178 6.26 6.43 5.73
N VAL A 179 7.31 5.94 6.37
CA VAL A 179 7.75 6.40 7.69
C VAL A 179 8.89 7.39 7.53
N GLY A 180 8.81 8.48 8.29
CA GLY A 180 9.83 9.52 8.26
C GLY A 180 9.48 10.69 7.34
N SER A 181 10.49 11.42 6.89
CA SER A 181 10.31 12.63 6.07
C SER A 181 10.91 12.46 4.68
N SER A 182 10.19 12.92 3.65
CA SER A 182 10.72 12.94 2.29
C SER A 182 12.00 13.77 2.22
N THR A 183 12.96 13.29 1.43
CA THR A 183 14.14 14.03 1.00
C THR A 183 14.25 13.98 -0.52
N ALA A 184 15.01 14.91 -1.10
CA ALA A 184 15.30 14.88 -2.52
C ALA A 184 16.13 13.62 -2.85
N THR A 185 15.84 13.00 -3.99
CA THR A 185 16.66 11.92 -4.54
C THR A 185 18.11 12.42 -4.68
N PRO A 186 19.12 11.69 -4.17
CA PRO A 186 20.53 12.04 -4.35
C PRO A 186 20.87 12.27 -5.82
N SER A 187 21.78 13.19 -6.10
CA SER A 187 22.21 13.48 -7.47
C SER A 187 23.02 12.35 -8.10
N GLU A 188 23.59 11.52 -7.25
CA GLU A 188 24.41 10.34 -7.54
C GLU A 188 23.54 9.16 -7.97
N TYR A 189 22.27 9.14 -7.54
CA TYR A 189 21.33 8.07 -7.87
C TYR A 189 21.14 7.93 -9.38
N ASN A 190 21.24 6.70 -9.88
CA ASN A 190 20.99 6.38 -11.28
C ASN A 190 19.86 5.34 -11.46
N TYR A 191 19.23 5.35 -12.63
CA TYR A 191 18.26 4.34 -13.04
C TYR A 191 18.89 3.35 -14.02
N GLY A 192 18.93 2.07 -13.66
CA GLY A 192 19.53 0.99 -14.43
C GLY A 192 20.69 0.31 -13.71
N ALA A 193 21.67 -0.17 -14.49
CA ALA A 193 22.85 -0.85 -13.95
C ALA A 193 23.65 0.07 -13.01
N PRO A 194 24.34 -0.50 -12.00
CA PRO A 194 25.13 0.27 -11.05
C PRO A 194 26.27 0.97 -11.78
N ASP A 195 26.56 2.21 -11.38
CA ASP A 195 27.65 3.00 -11.97
C ASP A 195 28.76 3.32 -10.97
N GLY A 196 28.60 2.90 -9.72
CA GLY A 196 29.53 3.15 -8.62
C GLY A 196 29.37 4.52 -7.97
N SER A 197 28.42 5.35 -8.42
CA SER A 197 28.08 6.62 -7.79
C SER A 197 26.99 6.40 -6.76
N VAL A 198 27.40 6.32 -5.49
CA VAL A 198 26.48 6.02 -4.39
C VAL A 198 25.86 7.30 -3.85
N GLY A 199 24.53 7.34 -3.82
CA GLY A 199 23.75 8.31 -3.06
C GLY A 199 23.40 7.75 -1.67
N SER A 200 23.28 8.62 -0.67
CA SER A 200 22.90 8.22 0.69
C SER A 200 21.54 8.79 1.07
N VAL A 201 20.69 7.95 1.65
CA VAL A 201 19.39 8.31 2.23
C VAL A 201 19.55 8.36 3.75
N PRO A 202 19.47 9.56 4.37
CA PRO A 202 19.67 9.68 5.81
C PRO A 202 18.60 8.95 6.61
N ASN A 203 18.95 8.50 7.82
CA ASN A 203 18.02 7.86 8.74
C ASN A 203 16.73 8.66 9.01
N GLY A 204 15.61 7.95 9.05
CA GLY A 204 14.27 8.53 9.19
C GLY A 204 13.82 9.34 7.97
N ARG A 205 14.46 9.13 6.81
CA ARG A 205 14.09 9.76 5.55
C ARG A 205 13.75 8.72 4.50
N TYR A 206 13.05 9.19 3.47
CA TYR A 206 12.79 8.41 2.27
C TYR A 206 12.93 9.27 1.03
N ILE A 207 13.26 8.62 -0.09
CA ILE A 207 13.22 9.18 -1.42
C ILE A 207 12.10 8.52 -2.22
N VAL A 208 11.53 9.24 -3.19
CA VAL A 208 10.54 8.70 -4.12
C VAL A 208 11.09 8.81 -5.53
N ILE A 209 11.17 7.68 -6.21
CA ILE A 209 11.69 7.50 -7.55
C ILE A 209 10.51 7.30 -8.50
N ASN A 210 10.57 8.00 -9.64
CA ASN A 210 9.57 7.88 -10.70
C ASN A 210 10.02 6.82 -11.73
N LEU A 211 9.25 5.74 -11.82
CA LEU A 211 9.44 4.61 -12.72
C LEU A 211 8.53 4.65 -13.96
N THR A 212 7.92 5.79 -14.30
CA THR A 212 6.96 5.90 -15.43
C THR A 212 7.53 5.36 -16.75
N ALA A 213 8.85 5.45 -16.97
CA ALA A 213 9.48 4.95 -18.20
C ALA A 213 9.55 3.42 -18.28
N ASN A 214 9.71 2.74 -17.14
CA ASN A 214 9.84 1.30 -17.02
C ASN A 214 9.18 0.89 -15.68
N PRO A 215 7.85 0.81 -15.63
CA PRO A 215 7.14 0.55 -14.38
C PRO A 215 7.25 -0.92 -13.99
N ILE A 216 7.09 -1.18 -12.69
CA ILE A 216 6.98 -2.55 -12.16
C ILE A 216 5.57 -3.06 -12.47
N ILE A 217 5.45 -4.29 -12.96
CA ILE A 217 4.16 -4.85 -13.37
C ILE A 217 3.85 -6.09 -12.54
N VAL A 218 2.91 -5.95 -11.60
CA VAL A 218 2.39 -7.09 -10.84
C VAL A 218 1.22 -7.68 -11.63
N ASN A 219 1.42 -8.83 -12.27
CA ASN A 219 0.43 -9.45 -13.17
C ASN A 219 -0.41 -10.55 -12.50
N GLY A 220 0.05 -11.09 -11.36
CA GLY A 220 -0.53 -12.24 -10.64
C GLY A 220 -0.49 -13.56 -11.43
N PRO A 221 -0.92 -14.70 -10.85
CA PRO A 221 -0.49 -15.19 -9.53
C PRO A 221 1.03 -15.32 -9.44
N PHE A 222 1.59 -15.31 -8.22
CA PHE A 222 3.03 -15.42 -7.91
C PHE A 222 3.81 -16.14 -9.00
N ASP A 223 4.59 -15.37 -9.76
CA ASP A 223 5.61 -15.97 -10.59
C ASP A 223 6.85 -16.25 -9.73
N THR A 224 7.92 -16.72 -10.36
CA THR A 224 9.18 -17.03 -9.64
C THR A 224 10.31 -16.13 -10.14
N GLY A 225 9.96 -15.10 -10.89
CA GLY A 225 10.85 -14.12 -11.43
C GLY A 225 11.09 -13.03 -10.41
N TYR A 226 12.25 -12.37 -10.52
CA TYR A 226 12.49 -11.14 -9.80
C TYR A 226 12.04 -9.98 -10.68
N ASP A 227 11.36 -9.00 -10.08
CA ASP A 227 10.82 -7.83 -10.78
C ASP A 227 11.72 -6.60 -10.66
N LEU A 228 12.56 -6.58 -9.63
CA LEU A 228 13.32 -5.40 -9.22
C LEU A 228 14.73 -5.79 -8.80
N VAL A 229 15.68 -4.90 -9.08
CA VAL A 229 17.03 -4.94 -8.53
C VAL A 229 17.31 -3.65 -7.79
N TYR A 230 17.70 -3.76 -6.54
CA TYR A 230 18.25 -2.68 -5.74
C TYR A 230 19.77 -2.83 -5.66
N TYR A 231 20.52 -1.80 -6.05
CA TYR A 231 21.98 -1.82 -6.00
C TYR A 231 22.50 -0.99 -4.83
N GLU A 232 23.28 -1.65 -3.98
CA GLU A 232 23.97 -1.07 -2.82
C GLU A 232 25.39 -0.61 -3.23
N ARG A 233 26.03 0.20 -2.38
CA ARG A 233 27.44 0.57 -2.42
C ARG A 233 28.38 -0.64 -2.49
N ASP A 234 29.23 -0.59 -3.50
CA ASP A 234 30.32 -1.55 -3.64
C ASP A 234 31.45 -1.28 -2.63
N THR A 235 31.83 -2.27 -1.81
CA THR A 235 33.02 -2.21 -0.93
C THR A 235 34.29 -2.75 -1.60
N GLY A 236 34.15 -3.37 -2.77
CA GLY A 236 35.19 -4.02 -3.57
C GLY A 236 35.32 -5.54 -3.40
N VAL A 237 34.62 -6.13 -2.42
CA VAL A 237 34.54 -7.60 -2.23
C VAL A 237 33.15 -8.10 -1.81
N ASP A 238 32.29 -7.21 -1.33
CA ASP A 238 30.95 -7.46 -0.82
C ASP A 238 30.13 -6.15 -0.89
N VAL A 239 28.93 -6.17 -0.36
CA VAL A 239 28.16 -4.97 0.01
C VAL A 239 27.95 -4.96 1.51
N ASP A 240 27.90 -3.76 2.09
CA ASP A 240 27.53 -3.57 3.50
C ASP A 240 26.05 -3.19 3.51
N MET A 241 25.18 -4.19 3.59
CA MET A 241 23.74 -4.02 3.48
C MET A 241 23.19 -3.23 4.68
N ASP A 242 22.82 -1.99 4.41
CA ASP A 242 22.17 -1.09 5.36
C ASP A 242 20.71 -1.46 5.59
N ARG A 243 20.13 -0.95 6.70
CA ARG A 243 18.68 -1.05 6.91
C ARG A 243 17.94 -0.24 5.85
N VAL A 244 17.09 -0.91 5.09
CA VAL A 244 16.35 -0.29 3.98
C VAL A 244 14.98 -0.91 3.81
N ILE A 245 13.96 -0.06 3.65
CA ILE A 245 12.60 -0.47 3.30
C ILE A 245 12.31 -0.01 1.88
N ILE A 246 11.96 -0.95 1.02
CA ILE A 246 11.57 -0.69 -0.35
C ILE A 246 10.07 -0.85 -0.48
N SER A 247 9.41 0.15 -1.05
CA SER A 247 7.96 0.15 -1.20
C SER A 247 7.56 0.64 -2.59
N ILE A 248 6.48 0.07 -3.13
CA ILE A 248 5.97 0.44 -4.46
C ILE A 248 4.61 1.13 -4.35
N SER A 249 4.32 2.01 -5.31
CA SER A 249 3.03 2.69 -5.40
C SER A 249 2.58 2.89 -6.86
N SER A 250 1.28 2.70 -7.10
CA SER A 250 0.64 2.93 -8.40
C SER A 250 0.11 4.36 -8.54
N ASP A 251 -0.22 5.02 -7.43
CA ASP A 251 -0.84 6.34 -7.34
C ASP A 251 0.08 7.42 -6.73
N GLY A 252 1.25 7.03 -6.19
CA GLY A 252 2.20 7.90 -5.49
C GLY A 252 1.75 8.30 -4.09
N SER A 253 0.72 7.65 -3.54
CA SER A 253 0.13 7.94 -2.23
C SER A 253 -0.02 6.71 -1.35
N THR A 254 -0.37 5.57 -1.96
CA THR A 254 -0.58 4.28 -1.31
C THR A 254 0.63 3.40 -1.59
N TYR A 255 1.38 3.01 -0.55
CA TYR A 255 2.60 2.24 -0.69
C TYR A 255 2.46 0.82 -0.10
N TYR A 256 3.09 -0.14 -0.77
CA TYR A 256 3.17 -1.54 -0.34
C TYR A 256 4.64 -1.91 -0.15
N VAL A 257 5.01 -2.42 1.03
CA VAL A 257 6.39 -2.82 1.35
C VAL A 257 6.72 -4.11 0.62
N VAL A 258 7.71 -4.09 -0.25
CA VAL A 258 8.11 -5.26 -1.04
C VAL A 258 9.37 -5.93 -0.52
N PHE A 259 10.12 -5.24 0.33
CA PHE A 259 11.37 -5.69 0.91
C PHE A 259 11.68 -4.79 2.12
N ASP A 260 12.06 -5.37 3.26
CA ASP A 260 12.36 -4.68 4.52
C ASP A 260 13.60 -5.28 5.18
N TRP A 261 14.77 -4.84 4.71
CA TRP A 261 16.02 -5.28 5.33
C TRP A 261 16.17 -4.67 6.72
N GLY A 262 16.13 -5.54 7.74
CA GLY A 262 16.43 -5.18 9.11
C GLY A 262 15.23 -5.01 10.03
N ASP A 263 14.12 -5.67 9.70
CA ASP A 263 13.05 -6.00 10.64
C ASP A 263 13.38 -7.23 11.52
N GLY A 264 14.37 -8.02 11.09
CA GLY A 264 14.90 -9.19 11.79
C GLY A 264 14.36 -10.53 11.27
N ASP A 265 13.46 -10.52 10.30
CA ASP A 265 12.90 -11.70 9.65
C ASP A 265 13.43 -11.81 8.21
N PRO A 266 13.97 -12.96 7.76
CA PRO A 266 14.56 -13.02 6.42
C PRO A 266 13.53 -12.90 5.28
N ASP A 267 13.78 -11.97 4.35
CA ASP A 267 12.95 -11.70 3.18
C ASP A 267 13.11 -12.78 2.09
N ASN A 268 12.27 -13.82 2.16
CA ASN A 268 12.29 -14.99 1.24
C ASN A 268 11.88 -14.68 -0.22
N ASN A 269 11.48 -13.45 -0.52
CA ASN A 269 11.23 -12.97 -1.87
C ASN A 269 12.46 -12.27 -2.47
N SER A 270 13.65 -12.47 -1.90
CA SER A 270 14.90 -11.91 -2.39
C SER A 270 15.99 -12.97 -2.55
N ASN A 271 17.02 -12.66 -3.34
CA ASN A 271 18.23 -13.51 -3.44
C ASN A 271 19.11 -13.48 -2.18
N VAL A 272 18.83 -12.58 -1.23
CA VAL A 272 19.59 -12.44 0.02
C VAL A 272 18.84 -12.99 1.24
N GLY A 273 17.61 -13.50 1.05
CA GLY A 273 16.76 -13.99 2.12
C GLY A 273 17.28 -15.23 2.85
N ASP A 274 18.17 -16.02 2.25
CA ASP A 274 18.81 -17.18 2.90
C ASP A 274 20.20 -16.87 3.49
N VAL A 275 20.79 -15.74 3.09
CA VAL A 275 22.14 -15.31 3.50
C VAL A 275 22.14 -14.78 4.93
N ALA A 276 21.05 -14.15 5.34
CA ALA A 276 20.91 -13.56 6.65
C ALA A 276 20.09 -14.46 7.58
N GLY A 277 20.75 -15.18 8.49
CA GLY A 277 20.03 -15.76 9.64
C GLY A 277 19.37 -14.68 10.53
N SER A 278 19.81 -13.42 10.38
CA SER A 278 19.24 -12.20 10.94
C SER A 278 19.67 -11.06 10.03
N GLU A 279 18.74 -10.22 9.57
CA GLU A 279 19.02 -9.06 8.72
C GLU A 279 19.53 -7.90 9.59
N ASN A 280 20.84 -7.72 9.59
CA ASN A 280 21.47 -6.70 10.43
C ASN A 280 21.85 -5.48 9.59
N ASP A 281 21.94 -4.35 10.27
CA ASP A 281 22.48 -3.13 9.69
C ASP A 281 23.97 -3.28 9.37
N ASN A 282 24.42 -2.69 8.26
CA ASN A 282 25.77 -2.84 7.72
C ASN A 282 26.21 -4.31 7.63
N GLN A 283 25.29 -5.20 7.26
CA GLN A 283 25.58 -6.61 7.15
C GLN A 283 26.34 -6.88 5.87
N ASN A 284 27.52 -7.49 6.02
CA ASN A 284 28.32 -7.94 4.92
C ASN A 284 27.60 -9.05 4.12
N ILE A 285 27.29 -8.78 2.86
CA ILE A 285 26.72 -9.75 1.93
C ILE A 285 27.74 -10.01 0.81
N PRO A 286 28.27 -11.24 0.67
CA PRO A 286 29.31 -11.52 -0.31
C PRO A 286 28.73 -11.53 -1.73
N TYR A 287 29.53 -11.12 -2.71
CA TYR A 287 29.11 -11.09 -4.13
C TYR A 287 28.60 -12.42 -4.69
N THR A 288 28.92 -13.55 -4.07
CA THR A 288 28.42 -14.86 -4.50
C THR A 288 26.90 -14.99 -4.36
N GLU A 289 26.31 -14.20 -3.48
CA GLU A 289 24.87 -14.17 -3.23
C GLU A 289 24.17 -13.06 -4.03
N LEU A 290 24.93 -12.13 -4.62
CA LEU A 290 24.42 -10.91 -5.23
C LEU A 290 24.37 -10.98 -6.75
N TYR A 291 23.42 -10.27 -7.32
CA TYR A 291 23.27 -10.12 -8.76
C TYR A 291 24.15 -9.00 -9.30
N ASN A 292 25.00 -9.29 -10.29
CA ASN A 292 25.95 -8.31 -10.84
C ASN A 292 26.78 -7.60 -9.75
N ASN A 293 27.28 -8.38 -8.79
CA ASN A 293 28.10 -7.95 -7.64
C ASN A 293 27.33 -7.24 -6.52
N THR A 294 26.57 -6.18 -6.78
CA THR A 294 25.93 -5.38 -5.69
C THR A 294 24.40 -5.40 -5.70
N GLY A 295 23.79 -6.19 -6.59
CA GLY A 295 22.35 -6.20 -6.80
C GLY A 295 21.62 -7.17 -5.89
N ILE A 296 20.63 -6.65 -5.18
CA ILE A 296 19.61 -7.39 -4.44
C ILE A 296 18.41 -7.54 -5.37
N LEU A 297 18.14 -8.78 -5.76
CA LEU A 297 16.99 -9.17 -6.56
C LEU A 297 15.76 -9.27 -5.64
N ILE A 298 14.66 -8.66 -6.05
CA ILE A 298 13.41 -8.62 -5.29
C ILE A 298 12.27 -9.07 -6.19
N ASP A 299 11.58 -10.10 -5.74
CA ASP A 299 10.35 -10.63 -6.30
C ASP A 299 9.20 -9.86 -5.63
N VAL A 300 8.61 -8.96 -6.40
CA VAL A 300 7.63 -8.00 -5.90
C VAL A 300 6.27 -8.67 -5.76
N ASP A 301 5.94 -9.60 -6.64
CA ASP A 301 4.65 -10.26 -6.59
C ASP A 301 4.56 -11.26 -5.43
N ASN A 302 5.69 -11.86 -5.01
CA ASN A 302 5.80 -12.75 -3.86
C ASN A 302 6.15 -12.03 -2.53
N ALA A 303 6.08 -10.70 -2.50
CA ALA A 303 6.32 -9.94 -1.28
C ALA A 303 5.28 -10.25 -0.18
N PRO A 304 5.65 -10.20 1.12
CA PRO A 304 4.72 -10.40 2.24
C PRO A 304 3.52 -9.45 2.22
N SER A 305 3.71 -8.24 1.69
CA SER A 305 2.64 -7.27 1.53
C SER A 305 1.65 -7.60 0.42
N ASN A 306 1.86 -8.65 -0.39
CA ASN A 306 0.97 -9.11 -1.46
C ASN A 306 0.33 -7.96 -2.26
N PRO A 307 1.12 -7.11 -2.94
CA PRO A 307 0.63 -5.92 -3.62
C PRO A 307 -0.45 -6.28 -4.66
N PRO A 308 -1.54 -5.49 -4.80
CA PRO A 308 -2.58 -5.77 -5.80
C PRO A 308 -2.03 -5.80 -7.23
N ILE A 309 -2.68 -6.59 -8.11
CA ILE A 309 -2.36 -6.62 -9.54
C ILE A 309 -2.53 -5.22 -10.13
N ALA A 310 -1.43 -4.61 -10.53
CA ALA A 310 -1.38 -3.25 -11.06
C ALA A 310 -0.01 -2.96 -11.70
N THR A 311 0.06 -1.80 -12.35
CA THR A 311 1.32 -1.20 -12.79
C THR A 311 1.75 -0.14 -11.78
N TYR A 312 2.95 -0.30 -11.24
CA TYR A 312 3.53 0.55 -10.20
C TYR A 312 4.57 1.48 -10.81
N GLN A 313 4.29 2.78 -10.74
CA GLN A 313 5.09 3.85 -11.36
C GLN A 313 5.97 4.59 -10.37
N TRP A 314 5.83 4.27 -9.08
CA TRP A 314 6.56 4.93 -8.01
C TRP A 314 7.22 3.89 -7.13
N LEU A 315 8.46 4.17 -6.76
CA LEU A 315 9.23 3.40 -5.82
C LEU A 315 9.69 4.33 -4.70
N ALA A 316 9.52 3.91 -3.45
CA ALA A 316 10.08 4.58 -2.30
C ALA A 316 11.21 3.72 -1.72
N VAL A 317 12.33 4.37 -1.42
CA VAL A 317 13.45 3.79 -0.68
C VAL A 317 13.55 4.56 0.62
N GLN A 318 13.41 3.86 1.75
CA GLN A 318 13.37 4.43 3.08
C GLN A 318 14.54 3.91 3.90
N ALA A 319 15.23 4.80 4.60
CA ALA A 319 16.22 4.44 5.61
C ALA A 319 15.55 4.55 6.99
N PRO A 320 15.02 3.45 7.57
CA PRO A 320 14.29 3.51 8.83
C PRO A 320 15.22 3.90 9.98
N THR A 321 14.70 4.66 10.95
CA THR A 321 15.49 4.94 12.17
C THR A 321 15.72 3.64 12.93
N PRO A 322 16.96 3.34 13.37
CA PRO A 322 17.22 2.19 14.24
C PRO A 322 16.37 2.29 15.51
N PRO A 323 15.72 1.20 15.95
CA PRO A 323 14.97 1.23 17.19
C PRO A 323 15.92 1.57 18.36
N PRO A 324 15.50 2.34 19.38
CA PRO A 324 16.37 2.74 20.48
C PRO A 324 16.99 1.56 21.25
N SER A 325 16.36 0.38 21.15
CA SER A 325 16.77 -0.87 21.77
C SER A 325 17.72 -1.72 20.90
N ALA A 326 17.99 -1.34 19.65
CA ALA A 326 18.93 -2.08 18.83
C ALA A 326 20.34 -2.00 19.43
N THR A 327 20.89 -3.17 19.77
CA THR A 327 22.30 -3.31 20.12
C THR A 327 23.12 -3.41 18.83
N PRO A 328 24.34 -2.85 18.80
CA PRO A 328 25.24 -3.02 17.65
C PRO A 328 25.41 -4.51 17.29
N PRO A 329 25.51 -4.86 16.00
CA PRO A 329 25.70 -3.94 14.86
C PRO A 329 24.42 -3.27 14.33
N ASN A 330 23.23 -3.64 14.82
CA ASN A 330 21.92 -3.30 14.24
C ASN A 330 21.45 -1.83 14.46
N ASN A 331 22.37 -0.93 14.83
CA ASN A 331 22.07 0.44 15.22
C ASN A 331 23.03 1.46 14.60
N SER A 332 23.57 1.15 13.43
CA SER A 332 24.30 2.14 12.66
C SER A 332 23.39 3.33 12.38
N THR A 333 24.00 4.51 12.32
CA THR A 333 23.27 5.77 12.13
C THR A 333 23.67 6.48 10.84
N ASP A 334 24.32 5.77 9.94
CA ASP A 334 24.78 6.24 8.63
C ASP A 334 23.67 6.35 7.59
N GLY A 335 22.62 5.52 7.65
CA GLY A 335 21.47 5.64 6.75
C GLY A 335 21.41 4.43 5.82
N ALA A 336 20.83 4.61 4.63
CA ALA A 336 20.86 3.61 3.57
C ALA A 336 21.57 4.17 2.34
N ASP A 337 22.52 3.41 1.82
CA ASP A 337 23.22 3.75 0.60
C ASP A 337 22.60 3.10 -0.64
N VAL A 338 22.47 3.88 -1.70
CA VAL A 338 21.78 3.53 -2.95
C VAL A 338 22.64 3.96 -4.13
N ASP A 339 23.13 3.00 -4.91
CA ASP A 339 23.79 3.27 -6.21
C ASP A 339 22.70 3.48 -7.28
N SER A 340 21.94 2.42 -7.54
CA SER A 340 20.92 2.45 -8.57
C SER A 340 19.76 1.50 -8.28
N VAL A 341 18.70 1.66 -9.09
CA VAL A 341 17.60 0.70 -9.13
C VAL A 341 17.31 0.32 -10.58
N GLN A 342 17.02 -0.95 -10.82
CA GLN A 342 16.67 -1.48 -12.12
C GLN A 342 15.39 -2.32 -12.04
N VAL A 343 14.41 -2.02 -12.89
CA VAL A 343 13.24 -2.89 -13.09
C VAL A 343 13.61 -4.00 -14.08
N LEU A 344 13.25 -5.24 -13.74
CA LEU A 344 13.44 -6.42 -14.56
C LEU A 344 12.19 -6.68 -15.43
N PRO A 345 12.37 -7.32 -16.61
CA PRO A 345 11.32 -7.47 -17.62
C PRO A 345 10.35 -8.62 -17.39
#